data_AF-A0A7L4NB64-F1
#
_entry.id   AF-A0A7L4NB64-F1
#
_cell.length_a   1.000
_cell.length_b   1.000
_cell.length_c   1.000
_cell.angle_alpha   90.00
_cell.angle_beta   90.00
_cell.angle_gamma   90.00
#
_symmetry.space_group_name_H-M   'P 1'
#
loop_
_entity.id
_entity.type
_entity.pdbx_description
1 polymer ?
#
loop_
_entity_poly.entity_id
_entity_poly.type
_entity_poly.pdbx_seq_one_letter_code
_entity_poly.pdbx_strand_id
1 'polypeptide(L)'
;ELWASFRGRRLGGRELPLPPGYWGGVLREGDPPPDSQGDPQGRWVTVTGTFDLITEWGADSCPSPTTGVALALQWGPLAQAV
;
A
#
# COMPACT_ATOMS: atom_id res chain seq x y z
N GLU A 1 3.59 -11.42 16.31
CA GLU A 1 4.65 -10.42 16.05
C GLU A 1 5.57 -10.97 14.96
N LEU A 2 5.85 -10.17 13.93
CA LEU A 2 6.71 -10.59 12.82
C LEU A 2 8.12 -10.07 13.07
N TRP A 3 9.11 -10.91 12.80
CA TRP A 3 10.52 -10.54 12.90
C TRP A 3 11.24 -10.97 11.63
N ALA A 4 12.07 -10.08 11.09
CA ALA A 4 12.87 -10.34 9.90
C ALA A 4 14.24 -9.68 10.03
N SER A 5 15.12 -9.95 9.07
CA SER A 5 16.36 -9.21 8.90
C SER A 5 16.47 -8.68 7.48
N PHE A 6 17.00 -7.47 7.34
CA PHE A 6 17.32 -6.88 6.05
C PHE A 6 18.71 -6.29 6.10
N ARG A 7 19.60 -6.77 5.22
CA ARG A 7 21.03 -6.39 5.19
C ARG A 7 21.72 -6.53 6.56
N GLY A 8 21.41 -7.60 7.29
CA GLY A 8 21.98 -7.86 8.61
C GLY A 8 21.40 -7.04 9.76
N ARG A 9 20.42 -6.15 9.51
CA ARG A 9 19.72 -5.37 10.54
C ARG A 9 18.39 -6.03 10.90
N ARG A 10 18.03 -6.02 12.19
CA ARG A 10 16.78 -6.61 12.67
C ARG A 10 15.61 -5.67 12.38
N LEU A 11 14.47 -6.25 11.99
CA LEU A 11 13.23 -5.54 11.74
C LEU A 11 12.09 -6.17 12.56
N GLY A 12 11.30 -5.32 13.22
CA GLY A 12 10.03 -5.70 13.82
C GLY A 12 8.88 -5.34 12.88
N GLY A 13 7.97 -6.26 12.62
CA GLY A 13 6.88 -6.11 11.66
C GLY A 13 5.51 -6.07 12.31
N ARG A 14 4.62 -5.26 11.75
CA ARG A 14 3.19 -5.20 12.07
C ARG A 14 2.37 -5.40 10.80
N GLU A 15 1.47 -6.37 10.84
CA GLU A 15 0.47 -6.51 9.79
C GLU A 15 -0.64 -5.47 9.95
N LEU A 16 -0.96 -4.81 8.84
CA LEU A 16 -1.98 -3.78 8.74
C LEU A 16 -2.98 -4.21 7.67
N PRO A 17 -4.14 -4.79 8.05
CA PRO A 17 -5.21 -5.01 7.08
C PRO A 17 -5.70 -3.66 6.54
N LEU A 18 -6.13 -3.64 5.29
CA LEU A 18 -6.69 -2.44 4.69
C LEU A 18 -8.08 -2.12 5.29
N PRO A 19 -8.50 -0.85 5.28
CA PRO A 19 -9.81 -0.46 5.78
C PRO A 19 -10.95 -1.23 5.08
N PRO A 20 -12.06 -1.54 5.78
CA PRO A 20 -13.19 -2.23 5.17
C PRO A 20 -13.69 -1.52 3.91
N GLY A 21 -13.92 -2.29 2.84
CA GLY A 21 -14.34 -1.77 1.54
C GLY A 21 -13.20 -1.25 0.66
N TYR A 22 -11.95 -1.30 1.13
CA TYR A 22 -10.77 -0.95 0.35
C TYR A 22 -9.95 -2.20 -0.01
N TRP A 23 -9.30 -2.14 -1.16
CA TRP A 23 -8.27 -3.08 -1.61
C TRP A 23 -7.06 -2.27 -2.10
N GLY A 24 -5.89 -2.90 -2.07
CA GLY A 24 -4.63 -2.29 -2.47
C GLY A 24 -4.25 -2.69 -3.88
N GLY A 25 -3.89 -1.72 -4.72
CA GLY A 25 -3.41 -1.96 -6.09
C GLY A 25 -1.94 -1.63 -6.26
N VAL A 26 -1.18 -2.52 -6.92
CA VAL A 26 0.19 -2.25 -7.38
C VAL A 26 0.12 -1.78 -8.83
N LEU A 27 0.34 -0.48 -9.01
CA LEU A 27 0.26 0.17 -10.31
C LEU A 27 1.64 0.21 -10.98
N ARG A 28 1.69 -0.06 -12.28
CA ARG A 28 2.86 0.13 -13.11
C ARG A 28 2.50 1.06 -14.26
N GLU A 29 3.29 2.10 -14.47
CA GLU A 29 3.20 2.90 -15.69
C GLU A 29 3.51 2.04 -16.90
N GLY A 30 2.71 2.18 -17.94
CA GLY A 30 2.84 1.36 -19.14
C GLY A 30 2.26 2.05 -20.36
N ASP A 31 2.30 1.30 -21.46
CA ASP A 31 1.75 1.75 -22.72
C ASP A 31 0.21 1.73 -22.69
N PRO A 32 -0.43 2.56 -23.51
CA PRO A 32 -1.86 2.48 -23.76
C PRO A 32 -2.30 1.04 -24.07
N PRO A 33 -3.49 0.62 -23.59
CA PRO A 33 -4.13 -0.60 -24.09
C PRO A 33 -4.21 -0.58 -25.62
N PRO A 34 -4.06 -1.72 -26.30
CA PRO A 34 -4.02 -1.78 -27.77
C PRO A 34 -5.24 -1.14 -28.46
N ASP A 35 -6.39 -1.09 -27.77
CA ASP A 35 -7.65 -0.57 -28.30
C ASP A 35 -7.99 0.84 -27.80
N SER A 36 -7.07 1.48 -27.08
CA SER A 36 -7.34 2.80 -26.50
C SER A 36 -7.24 3.91 -27.56
N GLN A 37 -8.39 4.40 -28.01
CA GLN A 37 -8.52 5.65 -28.79
C GLN A 37 -8.40 6.89 -27.87
N GLY A 38 -7.45 6.87 -26.95
CA GLY A 38 -7.29 7.91 -25.94
C GLY A 38 -6.47 9.10 -26.42
N ASP A 39 -6.46 10.16 -25.60
CA ASP A 39 -5.58 11.31 -25.78
C ASP A 39 -4.12 10.83 -26.00
N PRO A 40 -3.46 11.21 -27.11
CA PRO A 40 -2.07 10.84 -27.36
C PRO A 40 -1.09 11.39 -26.30
N GLN A 41 -1.51 12.31 -25.42
CA GLN A 41 -0.74 12.78 -24.25
C GLN A 41 -1.13 12.06 -22.94
N GLY A 42 -2.13 11.19 -22.96
CA GLY A 42 -2.59 10.44 -21.80
C GLY A 42 -1.53 9.44 -21.31
N ARG A 43 -1.23 9.47 -20.00
CA ARG A 43 -0.37 8.47 -19.35
C ARG A 43 -1.23 7.31 -18.84
N TRP A 44 -0.74 6.09 -19.02
CA TRP A 44 -1.45 4.87 -18.65
C TRP A 44 -0.77 4.17 -17.49
N VAL A 45 -1.59 3.59 -16.61
CA VAL A 45 -1.14 2.70 -15.55
C VAL A 45 -1.95 1.42 -15.60
N THR A 46 -1.27 0.31 -15.37
CA THR A 46 -1.87 -1.02 -15.29
C THR A 46 -1.77 -1.56 -13.87
N VAL A 47 -2.84 -2.16 -13.37
CA VAL A 47 -2.81 -2.91 -12.12
C VAL A 47 -2.08 -4.22 -12.38
N THR A 48 -0.91 -4.38 -11.75
CA THR A 48 -0.04 -5.57 -11.88
C THR A 48 -0.20 -6.55 -10.74
N GLY A 49 -0.88 -6.16 -9.67
CA GLY A 49 -1.13 -7.00 -8.51
C GLY A 49 -2.06 -6.30 -7.53
N THR A 50 -2.62 -7.08 -6.63
CA THR A 50 -3.53 -6.63 -5.58
C THR A 50 -3.11 -7.16 -4.23
N PHE A 51 -3.54 -6.50 -3.16
CA PHE A 51 -3.31 -6.92 -1.78
C PHE A 51 -4.41 -6.40 -0.86
N ASP A 52 -4.70 -7.15 0.20
CA ASP A 52 -5.69 -6.77 1.23
C ASP A 52 -5.03 -6.41 2.57
N LEU A 53 -3.70 -6.57 2.65
CA LEU A 53 -2.89 -6.39 3.84
C LEU A 53 -1.50 -5.90 3.46
N ILE A 54 -0.96 -4.98 4.26
CA ILE A 54 0.43 -4.52 4.14
C ILE A 54 1.16 -4.70 5.46
N THR A 55 2.43 -5.09 5.42
CA THR A 55 3.27 -5.16 6.62
C THR A 55 4.13 -3.91 6.73
N GLU A 56 4.01 -3.19 7.85
CA GLU A 56 4.89 -2.08 8.19
C GLU A 56 6.07 -2.61 9.02
N TRP A 57 7.30 -2.31 8.59
CA TRP A 57 8.53 -2.76 9.22
C TRP A 57 9.27 -1.61 9.90
N GLY A 58 9.57 -1.76 11.18
CA GLY A 58 10.37 -0.83 11.98
C GLY A 58 11.78 -1.36 12.22
N ALA A 59 12.74 -0.45 12.39
CA ALA A 59 14.12 -0.81 12.73
C ALA A 59 14.20 -1.26 14.21
N ASP A 60 14.69 -2.48 14.43
CA ASP A 60 14.94 -3.12 15.74
C ASP A 60 13.71 -3.22 16.68
N SER A 61 12.55 -2.73 16.27
CA SER A 61 11.31 -2.69 17.04
C SER A 61 10.09 -2.69 16.12
N CYS A 62 8.94 -3.11 16.65
CA CYS A 62 7.68 -3.06 15.92
C CYS A 62 7.14 -1.62 15.87
N PRO A 63 6.68 -1.11 14.70
CA PRO A 63 6.07 0.22 14.58
C PRO A 63 4.87 0.43 15.53
N SER A 64 4.66 1.67 15.97
CA SER A 64 3.50 2.05 16.78
C SER A 64 2.20 1.99 15.94
N PRO A 65 1.06 1.56 16.52
CA PRO A 65 -0.22 1.54 15.81
C PRO A 65 -0.81 2.91 15.48
N THR A 66 -0.21 3.99 15.98
CA THR A 66 -0.76 5.36 15.88
C THR A 66 0.12 6.30 15.07
N THR A 67 1.06 5.76 14.30
CA THR A 67 2.02 6.53 13.50
C THR A 67 2.14 5.93 12.10
N GLY A 68 2.81 6.64 11.18
CA GLY A 68 3.18 6.09 9.88
C GLY A 68 1.99 5.60 9.06
N VAL A 69 2.14 4.42 8.45
CA VAL A 69 1.11 3.84 7.58
C VAL A 69 -0.15 3.50 8.37
N ALA A 70 -0.01 3.02 9.61
CA ALA A 70 -1.15 2.69 10.47
C ALA A 70 -2.06 3.89 10.74
N LEU A 71 -1.49 5.10 10.90
CA LEU A 71 -2.28 6.33 11.05
C LEU A 71 -2.93 6.75 9.73
N ALA A 72 -2.20 6.65 8.61
CA ALA A 72 -2.73 7.02 7.30
C ALA A 72 -3.93 6.17 6.88
N LEU A 73 -3.93 4.86 7.18
CA LEU A 73 -5.05 3.97 6.88
C LEU A 73 -6.33 4.33 7.65
N GLN A 74 -6.25 5.07 8.75
CA GLN A 74 -7.43 5.56 9.49
C GLN A 74 -8.17 6.67 8.75
N TRP A 75 -7.56 7.28 7.72
CA TRP A 75 -8.21 8.34 6.94
C TRP A 75 -9.41 7.83 6.15
N GLY A 76 -9.37 6.62 5.59
CA GLY A 76 -10.45 6.08 4.75
C GLY A 76 -11.84 6.17 5.41
N PRO A 77 -12.02 5.58 6.61
CA PRO A 77 -13.27 5.69 7.35
C PRO A 77 -13.66 7.13 7.73
N LEU A 78 -12.69 7.99 8.07
CA LEU A 78 -12.95 9.39 8.40
C LEU A 78 -13.45 10.17 7.19
N ALA A 79 -12.86 9.95 6.02
CA ALA A 79 -13.24 10.60 4.77
C ALA A 79 -14.66 10.24 4.33
N GLN A 80 -15.13 9.01 4.61
CA GLN A 80 -16.49 8.56 4.30
C GLN A 80 -17.56 9.21 5.19
N ALA A 81 -17.17 9.74 6.35
CA ALA A 81 -18.09 10.35 7.31
C ALA A 81 -18.27 11.86 7.11
N VAL A 82 -17.53 12.47 6.17
CA VAL A 82 -17.59 13.91 5.80
C VAL A 82 -18.36 14.06 4.50
#